data_AF-A0A8H4HEH6-F1
#
_entry.id   AF-A0A8H4HEH6-F1
#
_cell.length_a   1.000
_cell.length_b   1.000
_cell.length_c   1.000
_cell.angle_alpha   90.00
_cell.angle_beta   90.00
_cell.angle_gamma   90.00
#
_symmetry.space_group_name_H-M   'P 1'
#
loop_
_entity.id
_entity.type
_entity.pdbx_description
1 polymer ?
#
loop_
_entity_poly.entity_id
_entity_poly.type
_entity_poly.pdbx_seq_one_letter_code
_entity_poly.pdbx_strand_id
1 'polypeptide(L)'
;MKTTVFATCLLAALSPIVSGWRLQLYSGEVYQGEFLDRSGSTGTDCTNLARKYKNKAMSMKWDSDVWYGDCDVYLYHRDGCNAELARSIGGDWNVPRFSSDVARKINSYRVDC
;
A
#
# COMPACT_ATOMS: atom_id res chain seq x y z
N MET A 1 -24.81 23.15 -50.45
CA MET A 1 -23.67 23.39 -49.54
C MET A 1 -23.48 22.15 -48.68
N LYS A 2 -22.33 21.47 -48.77
CA LYS A 2 -22.04 20.24 -48.01
C LYS A 2 -21.29 20.64 -46.74
N THR A 3 -21.91 20.44 -45.59
CA THR A 3 -21.35 20.78 -44.28
C THR A 3 -20.52 19.60 -43.78
N THR A 4 -19.20 19.76 -43.75
CA THR A 4 -18.27 18.76 -43.20
C THR A 4 -18.26 18.89 -41.67
N VAL A 5 -18.68 17.84 -40.98
CA VAL A 5 -18.62 17.74 -39.52
C VAL A 5 -17.20 17.40 -39.10
N PHE A 6 -16.54 18.31 -38.38
CA PHE A 6 -15.27 18.04 -37.70
C PHE A 6 -15.56 17.22 -36.44
N ALA A 7 -15.10 15.97 -36.42
CA ALA A 7 -15.11 15.14 -35.23
C ALA A 7 -13.89 15.49 -34.36
N THR A 8 -14.12 16.22 -33.27
CA THR A 8 -13.10 16.50 -32.26
C THR A 8 -12.87 15.24 -31.41
N CYS A 9 -11.71 14.62 -31.58
CA CYS A 9 -11.26 13.50 -30.76
C CYS A 9 -10.83 14.04 -29.38
N LEU A 10 -11.69 13.91 -28.36
CA LEU A 10 -11.34 14.16 -26.97
C LEU A 10 -10.42 13.03 -26.47
N LEU A 11 -9.11 13.26 -26.52
CA LEU A 11 -8.14 12.48 -25.76
C LEU A 11 -8.41 12.73 -24.26
N ALA A 12 -9.12 11.81 -23.62
CA ALA A 12 -9.16 11.73 -22.18
C ALA A 12 -7.74 11.38 -21.69
N ALA A 13 -6.98 12.39 -21.29
CA ALA A 13 -5.75 12.20 -20.56
C ALA A 13 -6.10 11.50 -19.25
N LEU A 14 -5.84 10.20 -19.18
CA LEU A 14 -5.78 9.48 -17.90
C LEU A 14 -4.58 10.08 -17.16
N SER A 15 -4.83 11.09 -16.33
CA SER A 15 -3.84 11.56 -15.37
C SER A 15 -3.32 10.33 -14.64
N PRO A 16 -2.00 10.06 -14.62
CA PRO A 16 -1.49 9.00 -13.78
C PRO A 16 -2.00 9.28 -12.37
N ILE A 17 -2.70 8.31 -11.79
CA ILE A 17 -3.13 8.39 -10.39
C ILE A 17 -1.81 8.39 -9.61
N VAL A 18 -1.30 9.58 -9.32
CA VAL A 18 -0.07 9.74 -8.55
C VAL A 18 -0.40 9.18 -7.17
N SER A 19 0.13 8.00 -6.88
CA SER A 19 -0.12 7.33 -5.61
C SER A 19 0.79 7.98 -4.59
N GLY A 20 0.21 8.61 -3.57
CA GLY A 20 0.93 9.20 -2.45
C GLY A 20 1.59 8.14 -1.55
N TRP A 21 1.11 6.89 -1.60
CA TRP A 21 1.75 5.77 -0.93
C TRP A 21 1.54 4.45 -1.66
N ARG A 22 2.41 3.48 -1.37
CA ARG A 22 2.29 2.08 -1.80
C ARG A 22 2.77 1.12 -0.72
N LEU A 23 1.94 0.12 -0.42
CA LEU A 23 2.25 -0.99 0.47
C LEU A 23 2.28 -2.31 -0.31
N GLN A 24 3.41 -2.99 -0.28
CA GLN A 24 3.57 -4.35 -0.80
C GLN A 24 3.96 -5.31 0.32
N LEU A 25 3.24 -6.43 0.44
CA LEU A 25 3.56 -7.50 1.39
C LEU A 25 3.91 -8.81 0.67
N TYR A 26 4.95 -9.46 1.16
CA TYR A 26 5.56 -10.63 0.55
C TYR A 26 5.56 -11.81 1.51
N SER A 27 5.30 -13.00 1.00
CA SER A 27 5.25 -14.24 1.80
C SER A 27 6.63 -14.84 2.08
N GLY A 28 7.65 -14.42 1.34
CA GLY A 28 9.06 -14.75 1.55
C GLY A 28 9.89 -13.55 1.98
N GLU A 29 11.12 -13.84 2.43
CA GLU A 29 12.14 -12.82 2.64
C GLU A 29 12.62 -12.26 1.29
N VAL A 30 13.27 -11.10 1.31
CA VAL A 30 13.85 -10.42 0.15
C VAL A 30 12.82 -10.24 -0.98
N TYR A 31 11.59 -9.86 -0.60
CA TYR A 31 10.50 -9.49 -1.50
C TYR A 31 10.01 -10.63 -2.43
N GLN A 32 10.05 -11.88 -1.95
CA GLN A 32 9.56 -13.03 -2.70
C GLN A 32 8.08 -13.35 -2.43
N GLY A 33 7.34 -13.72 -3.48
CA GLY A 33 5.95 -14.18 -3.35
C GLY A 33 5.02 -13.09 -2.82
N GLU A 34 4.95 -11.98 -3.54
CA GLU A 34 3.98 -10.89 -3.29
C GLU A 34 2.55 -11.44 -3.21
N PHE A 35 1.79 -11.01 -2.23
CA PHE A 35 0.37 -11.38 -2.10
C PHE A 35 -0.54 -10.18 -1.81
N LEU A 36 0.04 -9.01 -1.55
CA LEU A 36 -0.65 -7.75 -1.38
C LEU A 36 0.17 -6.66 -2.08
N ASP A 37 -0.51 -5.87 -2.92
CA ASP A 37 -0.01 -4.63 -3.49
C ASP A 37 -1.17 -3.64 -3.46
N ARG A 38 -1.01 -2.55 -2.71
CA ARG A 38 -2.04 -1.54 -2.48
C ARG A 38 -1.40 -0.16 -2.55
N SER A 39 -2.10 0.77 -3.18
CA SER A 39 -1.67 2.15 -3.25
C SER A 39 -2.86 3.09 -3.06
N GLY A 40 -2.56 4.33 -2.73
CA GLY A 40 -3.55 5.38 -2.53
C GLY A 40 -2.88 6.75 -2.42
N SER A 41 -3.70 7.80 -2.32
CA SER A 41 -3.24 9.18 -2.15
C SER A 41 -3.73 9.82 -0.85
N THR A 42 -4.51 9.09 -0.05
CA THR A 42 -5.02 9.51 1.26
C THR A 42 -4.85 8.37 2.26
N GLY A 43 -4.94 8.67 3.56
CA GLY A 43 -5.01 7.64 4.59
C GLY A 43 -6.17 6.65 4.35
N THR A 44 -6.08 5.50 5.02
CA THR A 44 -7.12 4.48 5.01
C THR A 44 -7.64 4.25 6.41
N ASP A 45 -8.93 3.94 6.53
CA ASP A 45 -9.43 3.26 7.73
C ASP A 45 -8.69 1.92 7.94
N CYS A 46 -8.92 1.32 9.10
CA CYS A 46 -8.36 0.01 9.38
C CYS A 46 -8.76 -1.03 8.33
N THR A 47 -7.77 -1.64 7.70
CA THR A 47 -7.97 -2.64 6.65
C THR A 47 -7.50 -4.01 7.11
N ASN A 48 -8.46 -4.94 7.26
CA ASN A 48 -8.16 -6.34 7.53
C ASN A 48 -7.62 -7.06 6.28
N LEU A 49 -6.59 -7.87 6.45
CA LEU A 49 -6.14 -8.76 5.39
C LEU A 49 -7.18 -9.87 5.17
N ALA A 50 -7.36 -10.25 3.90
CA ALA A 50 -8.16 -11.42 3.57
C ALA A 50 -7.62 -12.65 4.31
N ARG A 51 -8.51 -13.57 4.72
CA ARG A 51 -8.15 -14.76 5.51
C ARG A 51 -6.95 -15.54 4.96
N LYS A 52 -6.81 -15.62 3.63
CA LYS A 52 -5.69 -16.31 2.95
C LYS A 52 -4.33 -15.60 3.03
N TYR A 53 -4.28 -14.35 3.49
CA TYR A 53 -3.09 -13.49 3.54
C TYR A 53 -2.63 -13.18 4.97
N LYS A 54 -3.49 -13.42 5.95
CA LYS A 54 -3.20 -13.32 7.37
C LYS A 54 -1.99 -14.16 7.77
N ASN A 55 -1.12 -13.61 8.62
CA ASN A 55 0.05 -14.30 9.17
C ASN A 55 1.03 -14.84 8.11
N LYS A 56 1.07 -14.24 6.92
CA LYS A 56 1.99 -14.68 5.84
C LYS A 56 3.17 -13.78 5.60
N ALA A 57 3.07 -12.50 5.95
CA ALA A 57 4.08 -11.51 5.62
C ALA A 57 5.44 -11.84 6.26
N MET A 58 6.49 -11.87 5.44
CA MET A 58 7.89 -12.11 5.81
C MET A 58 8.80 -10.94 5.43
N SER A 59 8.41 -10.16 4.42
CA SER A 59 9.07 -8.93 4.02
C SER A 59 8.05 -7.94 3.44
N MET A 60 8.46 -6.68 3.27
CA MET A 60 7.57 -5.57 2.92
C MET A 60 8.31 -4.48 2.14
N LYS A 61 7.60 -3.84 1.22
CA LYS A 61 7.96 -2.51 0.73
C LYS A 61 6.88 -1.51 1.12
N TRP A 62 7.33 -0.36 1.60
CA TRP A 62 6.50 0.80 1.84
C TRP A 62 7.15 1.97 1.12
N ASP A 63 6.41 2.57 0.22
CA ASP A 63 6.80 3.80 -0.44
C ASP A 63 5.84 4.90 0.02
N SER A 64 6.37 6.02 0.49
CA SER A 64 5.61 7.22 0.86
C SER A 64 6.13 8.39 0.05
N ASP A 65 5.31 8.88 -0.87
CA ASP A 65 5.66 10.00 -1.73
C ASP A 65 5.61 11.32 -0.95
N VAL A 66 6.79 11.85 -0.65
CA VAL A 66 7.01 13.10 0.09
C VAL A 66 6.29 14.30 -0.55
N TRP A 67 5.96 14.24 -1.84
CA TRP A 67 5.28 15.33 -2.54
C TRP A 67 3.82 15.52 -2.12
N TYR A 68 3.19 14.49 -1.54
CA TYR A 68 1.79 14.52 -1.10
C TYR A 68 1.61 14.60 0.43
N GLY A 69 2.72 14.73 1.16
CA GLY A 69 2.76 14.62 2.62
C GLY A 69 3.20 13.22 3.04
N ASP A 70 4.07 13.14 4.05
CA ASP A 70 4.55 11.86 4.56
C ASP A 70 3.37 11.04 5.10
N CYS A 71 3.12 9.91 4.47
CA CYS A 71 2.17 8.91 4.94
C CYS A 71 2.90 7.90 5.82
N ASP A 72 2.22 7.46 6.87
CA ASP A 72 2.69 6.36 7.71
C ASP A 72 1.86 5.10 7.54
N VAL A 73 2.52 3.94 7.45
CA VAL A 73 1.87 2.64 7.52
C VAL A 73 2.01 2.05 8.92
N TYR A 74 0.91 1.55 9.46
CA TYR A 74 0.82 0.83 10.72
C TYR A 74 0.45 -0.62 10.46
N LEU A 75 1.17 -1.55 11.06
CA LEU A 75 0.96 -2.99 10.93
C LEU A 75 0.51 -3.58 12.25
N TYR A 76 -0.50 -4.44 12.24
CA TYR A 76 -1.14 -4.93 13.46
C TYR A 76 -1.22 -6.45 13.53
N HIS A 77 -1.14 -6.96 14.77
CA HIS A 77 -1.22 -8.39 15.07
C HIS A 77 -2.64 -8.92 14.94
N ARG A 78 -3.67 -8.11 15.12
CA ARG A 78 -5.06 -8.55 15.09
C ARG A 78 -5.88 -7.72 14.13
N ASP A 79 -6.99 -8.31 13.70
CA ASP A 79 -8.03 -7.59 12.96
C ASP A 79 -8.50 -6.34 13.71
N GLY A 80 -9.01 -5.38 12.94
CA GLY A 80 -9.50 -4.11 13.48
C GLY A 80 -8.38 -3.23 14.03
N CYS A 81 -7.13 -3.45 13.60
CA CYS A 81 -5.98 -2.62 13.95
C CYS A 81 -5.72 -2.58 15.45
N ASN A 82 -5.74 -3.78 16.03
CA ASN A 82 -5.46 -4.01 17.44
C ASN A 82 -4.08 -4.65 17.63
N ALA A 83 -3.38 -4.24 18.69
CA ALA A 83 -2.00 -4.65 19.00
C ALA A 83 -1.02 -4.33 17.85
N GLU A 84 -0.54 -3.09 17.82
CA GLU A 84 0.46 -2.61 16.87
C GLU A 84 1.74 -3.46 16.95
N LEU A 85 2.25 -3.84 15.80
CA LEU A 85 3.51 -4.56 15.62
C LEU A 85 4.63 -3.62 15.21
N ALA A 86 4.33 -2.71 14.29
CA ALA A 86 5.29 -1.75 13.78
C ALA A 86 4.59 -0.61 13.05
N ARG A 87 5.32 0.48 12.87
CA ARG A 87 4.94 1.63 12.07
C ARG A 87 6.13 2.17 11.27
N SER A 88 5.88 2.77 10.11
CA SER A 88 6.88 3.66 9.50
C SER A 88 7.07 4.92 10.35
N ILE A 89 8.17 5.63 10.13
CA ILE A 89 8.44 6.93 10.74
C ILE A 89 8.84 7.87 9.61
N GLY A 90 7.87 8.21 8.75
CA GLY A 90 8.06 9.04 7.56
C GLY A 90 8.87 8.38 6.43
N GLY A 91 8.53 8.74 5.19
CA GLY A 91 9.22 8.27 3.98
C GLY A 91 9.13 6.76 3.73
N ASP A 92 9.96 6.31 2.78
CA ASP A 92 9.99 4.91 2.36
C ASP A 92 10.55 4.01 3.46
N TRP A 93 9.93 2.83 3.61
CA TRP A 93 10.34 1.84 4.60
C TRP A 93 10.35 0.43 4.01
N ASN A 94 11.52 0.04 3.51
CA ASN A 94 11.74 -1.24 2.86
C ASN A 94 12.35 -2.25 3.82
N VAL A 95 11.61 -3.32 4.12
CA VAL A 95 11.98 -4.35 5.09
C VAL A 95 12.21 -5.67 4.34
N PRO A 96 13.48 -6.02 4.00
CA PRO A 96 13.78 -7.25 3.28
C PRO A 96 13.53 -8.50 4.14
N ARG A 97 13.50 -8.37 5.46
CA ARG A 97 13.16 -9.44 6.39
C ARG A 97 12.60 -8.85 7.67
N PHE A 98 11.37 -9.21 8.02
CA PHE A 98 10.81 -8.84 9.31
C PHE A 98 11.58 -9.50 10.46
N SER A 99 11.66 -8.83 11.61
CA SER A 99 12.10 -9.45 12.86
C SER A 99 11.17 -10.60 13.25
N SER A 100 11.63 -11.47 14.15
CA SER A 100 10.80 -12.54 14.71
C SER A 100 9.53 -12.04 15.40
N ASP A 101 9.52 -10.77 15.81
CA ASP A 101 8.40 -10.16 16.51
C ASP A 101 7.26 -9.76 15.56
N VAL A 102 7.56 -9.53 14.27
CA VAL A 102 6.59 -9.09 13.26
C VAL A 102 6.31 -10.18 12.21
N ALA A 103 7.31 -11.00 11.87
CA ALA A 103 7.19 -12.03 10.83
C ALA A 103 6.01 -12.96 11.10
N ARG A 104 5.18 -13.20 10.07
CA ARG A 104 3.99 -14.06 10.12
C ARG A 104 2.96 -13.70 11.19
N LYS A 105 2.88 -12.42 11.58
CA LYS A 105 1.93 -11.96 12.60
C LYS A 105 0.98 -10.87 12.12
N ILE A 106 1.20 -10.31 10.92
CA ILE A 106 0.39 -9.22 10.38
C ILE A 106 -1.00 -9.74 9.97
N ASN A 107 -2.05 -9.08 10.46
CA ASN A 107 -3.45 -9.41 10.16
C ASN A 107 -4.26 -8.20 9.65
N SER A 108 -3.87 -6.98 9.98
CA SER A 108 -4.46 -5.75 9.43
C SER A 108 -3.42 -4.64 9.33
N TYR A 109 -3.77 -3.59 8.59
CA TYR A 109 -2.96 -2.38 8.46
C TYR A 109 -3.84 -1.12 8.46
N ARG A 110 -3.22 0.03 8.73
CA ARG A 110 -3.80 1.36 8.57
C ARG A 110 -2.75 2.26 7.90
N VAL A 111 -3.18 3.18 7.07
CA VAL A 111 -2.33 4.24 6.53
C VAL A 111 -2.81 5.58 7.04
N ASP A 112 -1.93 6.38 7.62
CA ASP A 112 -2.22 7.74 8.05
C ASP A 112 -1.48 8.72 7.14
N CYS A 113 -2.24 9.48 6.38
CA CYS A 113 -1.87 10.72 5.68
C CYS A 113 -2.96 11.73 6.07
#